data_AF-A0A2V7XWX4-F1
#
_entry.id   AF-A0A2V7XWX4-F1
#
_cell.length_a   1.000
_cell.length_b   1.000
_cell.length_c   1.000
_cell.angle_alpha   90.00
_cell.angle_beta   90.00
_cell.angle_gamma   90.00
#
_symmetry.space_group_name_H-M   'P 1'
#
loop_
_entity.id
_entity.type
_entity.pdbx_description
1 polymer ?
#
loop_
_entity_poly.entity_id
_entity_poly.type
_entity_poly.pdbx_seq_one_letter_code
_entity_poly.pdbx_strand_id
1 'polypeptide(L)'
;MLSLEPYRLANGLQVVLNEDHSAPLVAINLWYHVGSKNERVGRTGFAHLFEHMLFSGSLHIGNNEHFRHIQSVGGVLNGTTFFDRTNYFETLNRIGWDFFFPP
;
A
#
# COMPACT_ATOMS: atom_id res chain seq x y z
N MET A 1 -22.88 -9.61 -5.75
CA MET A 1 -22.62 -8.17 -5.96
C MET A 1 -21.62 -7.77 -4.89
N LEU A 2 -20.50 -7.13 -5.25
CA LEU A 2 -19.50 -6.71 -4.27
C LEU A 2 -20.12 -5.65 -3.34
N SER A 3 -20.18 -5.92 -2.04
CA SER A 3 -20.59 -4.90 -1.05
C SER A 3 -19.42 -3.96 -0.82
N LEU A 4 -19.63 -2.65 -0.98
CA LEU A 4 -18.62 -1.63 -0.72
C LEU A 4 -19.06 -0.78 0.47
N GLU A 5 -18.24 -0.73 1.49
CA GLU A 5 -18.50 0.03 2.71
C GLU A 5 -17.50 1.19 2.83
N PRO A 6 -17.97 2.44 2.64
CA PRO A 6 -17.13 3.61 2.75
C PRO A 6 -17.00 4.06 4.21
N TYR A 7 -15.77 4.35 4.62
CA TYR A 7 -15.45 4.96 5.91
C TYR A 7 -14.59 6.19 5.72
N ARG A 8 -14.65 7.11 6.69
CA ARG A 8 -13.73 8.25 6.78
C ARG A 8 -13.11 8.29 8.16
N LEU A 9 -11.80 8.14 8.23
CA LEU A 9 -11.06 8.22 9.48
C LEU A 9 -10.97 9.67 9.97
N ALA A 10 -10.68 9.86 11.26
CA ALA A 10 -10.56 11.19 11.87
C ALA A 10 -9.47 12.06 11.22
N ASN A 11 -8.40 11.44 10.68
CA ASN A 11 -7.33 12.11 9.94
C ASN A 11 -7.70 12.47 8.49
N GLY A 12 -8.92 12.17 8.05
CA GLY A 12 -9.43 12.45 6.71
C GLY A 12 -9.18 11.37 5.67
N LEU A 13 -8.48 10.27 6.02
CA LEU A 13 -8.29 9.14 5.11
C LEU A 13 -9.64 8.51 4.76
N GLN A 14 -9.86 8.32 3.46
CA GLN A 14 -11.02 7.60 2.93
C GLN A 14 -10.66 6.12 2.82
N VAL A 15 -11.51 5.26 3.36
CA VAL A 15 -11.34 3.81 3.31
C VAL A 15 -12.56 3.24 2.60
N VAL A 16 -12.33 2.35 1.64
CA VAL A 16 -13.38 1.58 0.99
C VAL A 16 -13.11 0.12 1.31
N LEU A 17 -13.95 -0.48 2.15
CA LEU A 17 -13.85 -1.87 2.53
C LEU A 17 -14.75 -2.72 1.63
N ASN A 18 -14.20 -3.84 1.15
CA ASN A 18 -14.97 -4.90 0.53
C ASN A 18 -14.67 -6.19 1.27
N GLU A 19 -15.65 -6.71 2.00
CA GLU A 19 -15.53 -8.01 2.64
C GLU A 19 -16.03 -9.11 1.70
N ASP A 20 -15.15 -10.07 1.39
CA ASP A 20 -15.45 -11.25 0.62
C ASP A 20 -14.78 -12.47 1.27
N HIS A 21 -15.59 -13.47 1.62
CA HIS A 21 -15.12 -14.73 2.24
C HIS A 21 -14.87 -15.85 1.22
N SER A 22 -14.96 -15.57 -0.09
CA SER A 22 -14.72 -16.55 -1.15
C SER A 22 -13.28 -17.06 -1.20
N ALA A 23 -12.32 -16.26 -0.71
CA ALA A 23 -10.91 -16.61 -0.63
C ALA A 23 -10.29 -16.13 0.70
N PRO A 24 -9.33 -16.88 1.30
CA PRO A 24 -8.65 -16.49 2.54
C PRO A 24 -7.50 -15.50 2.25
N LEU A 25 -7.79 -14.44 1.50
CA LEU A 25 -6.83 -13.41 1.11
C LEU A 25 -7.25 -12.06 1.68
N VAL A 26 -6.26 -11.23 1.99
CA VAL A 26 -6.42 -9.82 2.31
C VAL A 26 -5.62 -9.03 1.30
N ALA A 27 -6.26 -8.04 0.65
CA ALA A 27 -5.62 -7.13 -0.28
C ALA A 27 -5.75 -5.69 0.23
N ILE A 28 -4.63 -4.98 0.27
CA ILE A 28 -4.56 -3.59 0.71
C ILE A 28 -4.06 -2.76 -0.48
N ASN A 29 -4.68 -1.61 -0.70
CA ASN A 29 -4.22 -0.67 -1.73
C ASN A 29 -4.32 0.77 -1.21
N LEU A 30 -3.16 1.36 -0.94
CA LEU A 30 -3.03 2.71 -0.42
C LEU A 30 -2.75 3.69 -1.55
N TRP A 31 -3.62 4.69 -1.71
CA TRP A 31 -3.53 5.68 -2.78
C TRP A 31 -3.23 7.06 -2.24
N TYR A 32 -2.27 7.73 -2.86
CA TYR A 32 -2.00 9.13 -2.67
C TYR A 32 -2.39 9.91 -3.93
N HIS A 33 -3.11 11.02 -3.75
CA HIS A 33 -3.44 11.97 -4.82
C HIS A 33 -2.24 12.86 -5.19
N VAL A 34 -1.12 12.22 -5.54
CA VAL A 34 0.11 12.85 -5.99
C VAL A 34 0.71 11.99 -7.09
N GLY A 35 1.16 12.60 -8.19
CA GLY A 35 1.84 11.91 -9.28
C GLY A 35 2.79 12.85 -10.02
N SER A 36 3.26 12.46 -11.20
CA SER A 36 4.23 13.27 -11.96
C SER A 36 3.70 14.67 -12.31
N LYS A 37 2.37 14.87 -12.42
CA LYS A 37 1.76 16.20 -12.64
C LYS A 37 2.00 17.18 -11.48
N ASN A 38 2.29 16.68 -10.29
CA ASN A 38 2.49 17.47 -9.09
C ASN A 38 3.96 17.88 -8.89
N GLU A 39 4.86 17.43 -9.76
CA GLU A 39 6.28 17.74 -9.68
C GLU A 39 6.57 19.20 -10.04
N ARG A 40 7.65 19.73 -9.47
CA ARG A 40 8.13 21.08 -9.77
C ARG A 40 9.30 21.01 -10.72
N VAL A 41 9.49 22.04 -11.53
CA VAL A 41 10.69 22.19 -12.37
C VAL A 41 11.94 22.10 -11.49
N GLY A 42 12.93 21.30 -11.92
CA GLY A 42 14.13 20.99 -11.13
C GLY A 42 13.94 19.90 -10.06
N ARG A 43 12.74 19.33 -9.94
CA ARG A 43 12.39 18.20 -9.04
C ARG A 43 11.56 17.14 -9.78
N THR A 44 11.81 16.99 -11.07
CA THR A 44 11.14 15.98 -11.91
C THR A 44 11.63 14.58 -11.56
N GLY A 45 10.74 13.60 -11.58
CA GLY A 45 11.00 12.22 -11.17
C GLY A 45 10.90 11.97 -9.66
N PHE A 46 10.56 12.97 -8.85
CA PHE A 46 10.46 12.83 -7.40
C PHE A 46 9.31 11.91 -6.98
N ALA A 47 8.17 11.96 -7.66
CA ALA A 47 7.06 11.08 -7.32
C ALA A 47 7.47 9.61 -7.48
N HIS A 48 8.15 9.29 -8.58
CA HIS A 48 8.67 7.94 -8.83
C HIS A 48 9.84 7.61 -7.90
N LEU A 49 10.74 8.54 -7.61
CA LEU A 49 11.82 8.32 -6.65
C LEU A 49 11.28 7.95 -5.26
N PHE A 50 10.28 8.69 -4.77
CA PHE A 50 9.69 8.42 -3.45
C PHE A 50 8.93 7.10 -3.39
N GLU A 51 8.38 6.63 -4.51
CA GLU A 51 7.83 5.28 -4.62
C GLU A 51 8.88 4.21 -4.30
N HIS A 52 10.09 4.32 -4.88
CA HIS A 52 11.20 3.41 -4.54
C HIS A 52 11.66 3.57 -3.09
N MET A 53 11.70 4.82 -2.60
CA MET A 53 12.18 5.09 -1.24
C MET A 53 11.26 4.54 -0.15
N LEU A 54 9.97 4.32 -0.40
CA LEU A 54 9.07 3.67 0.56
C LEU A 54 9.61 2.29 1.00
N PHE A 55 10.25 1.57 0.08
CA PHE A 55 10.80 0.24 0.35
C PHE A 55 12.24 0.26 0.86
N SER A 56 12.86 1.44 0.94
CA SER A 56 14.24 1.62 1.41
C SER A 56 14.38 1.66 2.94
N GLY A 57 13.29 1.42 3.67
CA GLY A 57 13.24 1.37 5.14
C GLY A 57 12.51 2.57 5.76
N SER A 58 12.22 2.44 7.05
CA SER A 58 11.56 3.45 7.88
C SER A 58 12.19 3.48 9.28
N LEU A 59 11.61 4.25 10.21
CA LEU A 59 12.07 4.29 11.59
C LEU A 59 12.05 2.91 12.28
N HIS A 60 11.14 2.03 11.88
CA HIS A 60 10.90 0.75 12.57
C HIS A 60 11.26 -0.48 11.75
N ILE A 61 11.54 -0.32 10.45
CA ILE A 61 11.73 -1.42 9.50
C ILE A 61 12.96 -1.07 8.66
N GLY A 62 13.95 -1.96 8.58
CA GLY A 62 15.18 -1.69 7.85
C GLY A 62 15.00 -1.64 6.32
N ASN A 63 16.10 -1.38 5.61
CA ASN A 63 16.09 -1.36 4.15
C ASN A 63 15.68 -2.73 3.57
N ASN A 64 14.75 -2.72 2.61
CA ASN A 64 14.14 -3.90 1.97
C ASN A 64 13.45 -4.88 2.94
N GLU A 65 13.29 -4.53 4.22
CA GLU A 65 12.66 -5.44 5.17
C GLU A 65 11.15 -5.54 4.96
N HIS A 66 10.48 -4.47 4.49
CA HIS A 66 9.06 -4.55 4.11
C HIS A 66 8.83 -5.66 3.08
N PHE A 67 9.61 -5.68 1.98
CA PHE A 67 9.55 -6.75 1.00
C PHE A 67 9.74 -8.13 1.64
N ARG A 68 10.76 -8.27 2.49
CA ARG A 68 11.08 -9.54 3.14
C ARG A 68 9.94 -10.02 4.05
N HIS A 69 9.35 -9.13 4.84
CA HIS A 69 8.25 -9.45 5.73
C HIS A 69 7.05 -9.98 4.95
N ILE A 70 6.58 -9.23 3.94
CA ILE A 70 5.43 -9.63 3.15
C ILE A 70 5.71 -10.93 2.38
N GLN A 71 6.89 -11.06 1.76
CA GLN A 71 7.25 -12.28 1.03
C GLN A 71 7.45 -13.49 1.94
N SER A 72 7.90 -13.30 3.19
CA SER A 72 8.11 -14.42 4.15
C SER A 72 6.83 -15.15 4.52
N VAL A 73 5.68 -14.47 4.41
CA VAL A 73 4.35 -15.07 4.61
C VAL A 73 3.68 -15.47 3.29
N GLY A 74 4.43 -15.47 2.18
CA GLY A 74 3.92 -15.79 0.84
C GLY A 74 3.09 -14.68 0.19
N GLY A 75 3.16 -13.46 0.72
CA GLY A 75 2.49 -12.30 0.15
C GLY A 75 3.23 -11.72 -1.06
N VAL A 76 2.51 -10.90 -1.82
CA VAL A 76 3.04 -10.12 -2.94
C VAL A 76 2.76 -8.65 -2.70
N LEU A 77 3.67 -7.78 -3.13
CA LEU A 77 3.56 -6.33 -2.95
C LEU A 77 4.21 -5.60 -4.12
N ASN A 78 3.74 -4.38 -4.38
CA ASN A 78 4.36 -3.48 -5.33
C ASN A 78 3.93 -2.01 -5.10
N GLY A 79 4.59 -1.09 -5.79
CA GLY A 79 4.19 0.31 -5.92
C GLY A 79 4.05 0.69 -7.40
N THR A 80 3.25 1.72 -7.69
CA THR A 80 3.25 2.37 -9.00
C THR A 80 3.01 3.86 -8.87
N THR A 81 3.76 4.64 -9.64
CA THR A 81 3.56 6.07 -9.84
C THR A 81 3.01 6.35 -11.23
N PHE A 82 2.01 7.22 -11.30
CA PHE A 82 1.40 7.67 -12.54
C PHE A 82 1.26 9.20 -12.56
N PHE A 83 0.54 9.71 -13.56
CA PHE A 83 0.39 11.16 -13.76
C PHE A 83 -0.22 11.86 -12.55
N ASP A 84 -1.23 11.28 -11.90
CA ASP A 84 -2.01 11.92 -10.83
C ASP A 84 -2.11 11.12 -9.53
N ARG A 85 -1.42 9.98 -9.45
CA ARG A 85 -1.46 9.09 -8.31
C ARG A 85 -0.13 8.38 -8.12
N THR A 86 0.13 8.02 -6.87
CA THR A 86 1.10 7.02 -6.48
C THR A 86 0.35 6.09 -5.53
N ASN A 87 0.44 4.78 -5.77
CA ASN A 87 -0.21 3.81 -4.92
C ASN A 87 0.72 2.65 -4.61
N TYR A 88 0.51 2.06 -3.44
CA TYR A 88 1.23 0.91 -2.93
C TYR A 88 0.20 -0.14 -2.57
N PHE A 89 0.47 -1.39 -2.95
CA PHE A 89 -0.50 -2.46 -2.76
C PHE A 89 0.20 -3.75 -2.40
N GLU A 90 -0.47 -4.52 -1.57
CA GLU A 90 -0.01 -5.82 -1.11
C GLU A 90 -1.18 -6.76 -0.94
N THR A 91 -0.94 -8.03 -1.24
CA THR A 91 -1.88 -9.12 -1.03
C THR A 91 -1.17 -10.19 -0.24
N LEU A 92 -1.81 -10.63 0.84
CA LEU A 92 -1.33 -11.67 1.72
C LEU A 92 -2.47 -12.64 2.06
N ASN A 93 -2.11 -13.84 2.50
CA ASN A 93 -3.09 -14.78 3.02
C ASN A 93 -3.50 -14.41 4.46
N ARG A 94 -4.63 -14.96 4.92
CA ARG A 94 -5.15 -14.73 6.27
C ARG A 94 -4.14 -15.01 7.38
N ILE A 95 -3.33 -16.07 7.27
CA ILE A 95 -2.32 -16.40 8.29
C ILE A 95 -1.25 -15.30 8.37
N GLY A 96 -0.80 -14.79 7.22
CA GLY A 96 0.13 -13.67 7.16
C GLY A 96 -0.47 -12.38 7.74
N TRP A 97 -1.77 -12.14 7.50
CA TRP A 97 -2.47 -11.00 8.08
C TRP A 97 -2.49 -11.09 9.60
N ASP A 98 -2.92 -12.22 10.16
CA ASP A 98 -2.98 -12.44 11.61
C ASP A 98 -1.60 -12.37 12.28
N PHE A 99 -0.53 -12.71 11.54
CA PHE A 99 0.85 -12.57 12.02
C PHE A 99 1.28 -11.10 12.20
N PHE A 100 0.91 -10.21 11.28
CA PHE A 100 1.25 -8.78 11.36
C PHE A 100 0.25 -7.97 12.18
N PHE A 101 -1.01 -8.38 12.19
CA PHE A 101 -2.13 -7.70 12.84
C PHE A 101 -2.89 -8.69 13.72
N PRO A 102 -2.33 -9.08 14.87
CA PRO A 102 -3.02 -9.94 15.82
C PRO A 102 -4.30 -9.26 16.35
N PRO A 103 -5.31 -10.04 16.75
CA PRO A 103 -6.61 -9.53 17.24
C PRO A 103 -6.51 -8.71 18.53
#